data_AF-A0A5J4PHM7-F1
#
_entry.id   AF-A0A5J4PHM7-F1
#
_cell.length_a   1.000
_cell.length_b   1.000
_cell.length_c   1.000
_cell.angle_alpha   90.00
_cell.angle_beta   90.00
_cell.angle_gamma   90.00
#
_symmetry.space_group_name_H-M   'P 1'
#
loop_
_entity.id
_entity.type
_entity.pdbx_description
1 polymer ?
#
loop_
_entity_poly.entity_id
_entity_poly.type
_entity_poly.pdbx_seq_one_letter_code
_entity_poly.pdbx_strand_id
1 'polypeptide(L)' 'MGQKVNPISNRLGIIRGWDSNWYGGNNYGESLLEDSKIRKY' A
#
# COMPACT_ATOMS: atom_id res chain seq x y z
N MET A 1 24.51 -7.70 -7.63
CA MET A 1 23.38 -8.49 -7.05
C MET A 1 22.77 -7.64 -5.93
N GLY A 2 21.47 -7.32 -5.99
CA GLY A 2 20.82 -6.43 -5.01
C GLY A 2 20.04 -5.25 -5.62
N GLN A 3 20.15 -4.99 -6.93
CA GLN A 3 19.45 -3.90 -7.63
C GLN A 3 18.14 -4.35 -8.31
N LYS A 4 17.50 -5.43 -7.82
CA LYS A 4 16.23 -5.89 -8.40
C LYS A 4 15.08 -5.25 -7.63
N VAL A 5 14.24 -4.51 -8.34
CA VAL A 5 13.03 -3.89 -7.80
C VAL A 5 12.03 -4.98 -7.42
N ASN A 6 11.21 -4.73 -6.39
CA ASN A 6 10.13 -5.64 -6.03
C ASN A 6 9.14 -5.77 -7.21
N PRO A 7 8.91 -6.98 -7.75
CA PRO A 7 8.04 -7.18 -8.89
C PRO A 7 6.58 -6.79 -8.62
N ILE A 8 6.14 -6.78 -7.36
CA ILE A 8 4.80 -6.31 -6.96
C ILE A 8 4.71 -4.81 -7.21
N SER A 9 5.70 -4.04 -6.75
CA SER A 9 5.75 -2.58 -6.97
C SER A 9 5.74 -2.24 -8.46
N ASN A 10 6.52 -2.96 -9.26
CA ASN A 10 6.59 -2.74 -10.71
C ASN A 10 5.31 -3.14 -11.48
N ARG A 11 4.34 -3.78 -10.83
CA ARG A 11 3.09 -4.28 -11.44
C ARG A 11 1.83 -3.65 -10.86
N LEU A 12 1.96 -2.83 -9.82
CA LEU A 12 0.86 -2.06 -9.23
C LEU A 12 0.32 -1.08 -10.28
N GLY A 13 -1.01 -1.04 -10.44
CA GLY A 13 -1.69 -0.16 -11.39
C GLY A 13 -1.81 -0.68 -12.83
N ILE A 14 -1.10 -1.76 -13.20
CA ILE A 14 -1.24 -2.40 -14.53
C ILE A 14 -2.05 -3.69 -14.41
N ILE A 15 -1.54 -4.65 -13.63
CA ILE A 15 -2.18 -5.97 -13.48
C ILE A 15 -2.61 -6.24 -12.04
N ARG A 16 -2.04 -5.52 -11.06
CA ARG A 16 -2.36 -5.68 -9.64
C ARG A 16 -2.91 -4.37 -9.08
N GLY A 17 -4.04 -4.44 -8.38
CA GLY A 17 -4.62 -3.32 -7.66
C GLY A 17 -3.96 -3.05 -6.30
N TRP A 18 -4.41 -1.98 -5.64
CA TRP A 18 -4.00 -1.65 -4.28
C TRP A 18 -4.68 -2.58 -3.27
N ASP A 19 -3.94 -3.01 -2.25
CA ASP A 19 -4.50 -3.88 -1.21
C ASP A 19 -5.42 -3.09 -0.23
N SER A 20 -5.24 -1.77 -0.09
CA SER A 20 -6.18 -0.89 0.64
C SER A 20 -6.81 0.11 -0.32
N ASN A 21 -8.12 0.27 -0.20
CA ASN A 21 -8.90 1.17 -1.06
C ASN A 21 -9.70 2.15 -0.19
N TRP A 22 -9.10 3.29 0.11
CA TRP A 22 -9.73 4.39 0.84
C TRP A 22 -9.06 5.72 0.44
N TYR A 23 -9.77 6.85 0.62
CA TYR A 23 -9.27 8.19 0.33
C TYR A 23 -9.43 9.08 1.56
N GLY A 24 -8.29 9.46 2.18
CA GLY A 24 -8.27 10.19 3.45
C GLY A 24 -8.11 11.71 3.35
N GLY A 25 -8.13 12.29 2.14
CA GLY A 25 -7.92 13.73 1.94
C GLY A 25 -6.64 14.23 2.64
N ASN A 26 -6.74 15.33 3.40
CA ASN A 26 -5.62 15.86 4.19
C ASN A 26 -5.34 15.07 5.49
N ASN A 27 -6.27 14.22 5.94
CA ASN A 27 -6.20 13.48 7.21
C ASN A 27 -5.98 11.97 6.99
N TYR A 28 -5.26 11.59 5.94
CA TYR A 28 -4.95 10.19 5.62
C TYR A 28 -4.09 9.47 6.69
N GLY A 29 -3.46 10.21 7.60
CA GLY A 29 -2.55 9.66 8.60
C GLY A 29 -3.23 8.72 9.59
N GLU A 30 -4.46 9.03 10.03
CA GLU A 30 -5.21 8.18 10.96
C GLU A 30 -5.62 6.87 10.28
N SER A 31 -6.18 6.96 9.07
CA SER A 31 -6.58 5.80 8.26
C SER A 31 -5.39 4.88 7.93
N LEU A 32 -4.20 5.45 7.68
CA LEU A 32 -2.98 4.67 7.45
C LEU A 32 -2.52 3.93 8.73
N LEU A 33 -2.63 4.58 9.88
CA LEU A 33 -2.22 4.02 11.16
C LEU A 33 -3.15 2.87 11.58
N GLU A 34 -4.45 3.02 11.35
CA GLU A 34 -5.44 1.94 11.55
C GLU A 34 -5.21 0.77 10.59
N ASP A 35 -4.98 1.03 9.29
CA ASP A 35 -4.70 0.00 8.30
C ASP A 35 -3.45 -0.83 8.66
N SER A 36 -2.39 -0.16 9.14
CA SER A 36 -1.17 -0.81 9.62
C SER A 36 -1.41 -1.70 10.85
N LYS A 37 -2.25 -1.24 11.81
CA LYS A 37 -2.62 -2.03 12.99
C LYS A 37 -3.40 -3.28 12.61
N ILE A 38 -4.37 -3.16 11.70
CA ILE A 38 -5.21 -4.29 11.25
C ILE A 38 -4.36 -5.35 10.53
N ARG A 39 -3.39 -4.95 9.70
CA ARG A 39 -2.52 -5.90 8.98
C ARG A 39 -1.49 -6.62 9.87
N LYS A 40 -1.22 -6.08 11.06
CA LYS A 40 -0.27 -6.65 12.03
C LYS A 40 -0.95 -7.63 12.99
N TYR A 41 -2.26 -7.50 13.18
CA TYR A 41 -3.09 -8.43 13.96
C TYR A 41 -3.27 -9.74 13.21
#